data_AF-A0A958QDD5-F1
#
_entry.id   AF-A0A958QDD5-F1
#
_cell.length_a   1.000
_cell.length_b   1.000
_cell.length_c   1.000
_cell.angle_alpha   90.00
_cell.angle_beta   90.00
_cell.angle_gamma   90.00
#
_symmetry.space_group_name_H-M   'P 1'
#
loop_
_entity.id
_entity.type
_entity.pdbx_description
1 polymer ?
#
loop_
_entity_poly.entity_id
_entity_poly.type
_entity_poly.pdbx_seq_one_letter_code
_entity_poly.pdbx_strand_id
1 'polypeptide(L)'
;MNRSGHNNKKDPIICSCNFVKQSTIEKAITEGCDTLNKIYDETAAGIGPCGGSCRVMLQYMLDTFKTTGQFPENPRIKRRRKPPPRRG
;
A
#
# COMPACT_ATOMS: atom_id res chain seq x y z
N MET A 1 -10.58 -21.28 10.88
CA MET A 1 -9.77 -20.32 10.12
C MET A 1 -8.65 -19.78 11.01
N ASN A 2 -7.39 -20.06 10.67
CA ASN A 2 -6.24 -19.77 11.54
C ASN A 2 -5.90 -18.27 11.54
N ARG A 3 -6.33 -17.53 12.57
CA ARG A 3 -5.78 -16.20 12.90
C ARG A 3 -4.72 -16.36 13.97
N SER A 4 -3.53 -16.80 13.57
CA SER A 4 -2.37 -16.82 14.47
C SER A 4 -1.72 -15.43 14.50
N GLY A 5 -1.55 -14.88 15.71
CA GLY A 5 -0.63 -13.77 15.99
C GLY A 5 -1.27 -12.46 16.42
N HIS A 6 -1.49 -12.29 17.73
CA HIS A 6 -1.57 -10.97 18.35
C HIS A 6 -0.14 -10.48 18.61
N ASN A 7 0.34 -9.53 17.82
CA ASN A 7 1.45 -8.65 18.16
C ASN A 7 1.05 -7.28 17.66
N ASN A 8 0.76 -6.35 18.58
CA ASN A 8 0.39 -4.94 18.37
C ASN A 8 0.55 -4.44 16.92
N LYS A 9 -0.44 -4.72 16.05
CA LYS A 9 -0.35 -4.49 14.61
C LYS A 9 -0.47 -2.99 14.39
N LYS A 10 0.67 -2.31 14.25
CA LYS A 10 0.70 -0.93 13.75
C LYS A 10 0.08 -0.96 12.37
N ASP A 11 -1.03 -0.27 12.18
CA ASP A 11 -1.68 -0.09 10.88
C ASP A 11 -0.99 1.08 10.15
N PRO A 12 -0.04 0.80 9.23
CA PRO A 12 0.80 1.84 8.68
C PRO A 12 0.00 2.71 7.71
N ILE A 13 0.33 4.00 7.70
CA ILE A 13 -0.16 4.92 6.67
C ILE A 13 0.54 4.58 5.35
N ILE A 14 -0.25 4.26 4.32
CA ILE A 14 0.20 3.96 2.95
C ILE A 14 0.19 5.23 2.10
N CYS A 15 -0.87 6.03 2.21
CA CYS A 15 -0.96 7.33 1.55
C CYS A 15 -0.81 8.43 2.58
N SER A 16 0.35 9.09 2.62
CA SER A 16 0.64 10.12 3.63
C SER A 16 -0.15 11.41 3.44
N CYS A 17 -0.45 11.82 2.20
CA CYS A 17 -1.18 13.07 1.96
C CYS A 17 -2.68 12.97 2.29
N ASN A 18 -3.27 11.79 2.14
CA ASN A 18 -4.69 11.55 2.41
C ASN A 18 -4.90 10.70 3.67
N PHE A 19 -3.85 10.45 4.44
CA PHE A 19 -3.86 9.67 5.68
C PHE A 19 -4.53 8.29 5.56
N VAL A 20 -4.42 7.65 4.39
CA VAL A 20 -5.01 6.33 4.14
C VAL A 20 -4.11 5.24 4.71
N LYS A 21 -4.70 4.40 5.56
CA LYS A 21 -4.02 3.29 6.23
C LYS A 21 -4.05 2.01 5.40
N GLN A 22 -3.19 1.06 5.74
CA GLN A 22 -3.13 -0.24 5.07
C GLN A 22 -4.46 -0.98 5.16
N SER A 23 -5.06 -1.03 6.35
CA SER A 23 -6.35 -1.69 6.57
C SER A 23 -7.47 -1.18 5.64
N THR A 24 -7.49 0.11 5.32
CA THR A 24 -8.43 0.71 4.38
C THR A 24 -8.23 0.18 2.96
N ILE A 25 -6.98 0.06 2.51
CA ILE A 25 -6.64 -0.48 1.20
C ILE A 25 -7.00 -1.97 1.12
N GLU A 26 -6.66 -2.74 2.16
CA GLU A 26 -6.98 -4.17 2.25
C GLU A 26 -8.49 -4.39 2.18
N LYS A 27 -9.26 -3.61 2.95
CA LYS A 27 -10.73 -3.65 2.94
C LYS A 27 -11.27 -3.39 1.53
N ALA A 28 -10.85 -2.30 0.88
CA ALA A 28 -11.29 -1.96 -0.47
C ALA A 28 -11.02 -3.09 -1.48
N ILE A 29 -9.83 -3.71 -1.42
CA ILE A 29 -9.47 -4.85 -2.28
C ILE A 29 -10.39 -6.05 -2.00
N THR A 30 -10.64 -6.37 -0.72
CA THR A 30 -11.56 -7.47 -0.36
C THR A 30 -13.02 -7.21 -0.73
N GLU A 31 -13.42 -5.94 -0.82
CA GLU A 31 -14.76 -5.51 -1.24
C GLU A 31 -14.93 -5.44 -2.78
N GLY A 32 -13.87 -5.75 -3.54
CA GLY A 32 -13.95 -5.88 -5.01
C GLY A 32 -13.17 -4.82 -5.80
N CYS A 33 -12.32 -4.03 -5.15
CA CYS A 33 -11.37 -3.17 -5.86
C CYS A 33 -10.23 -4.01 -6.47
N ASP A 34 -10.45 -4.47 -7.70
CA ASP A 34 -9.54 -5.30 -8.48
C ASP A 34 -8.64 -4.50 -9.44
N THR A 35 -8.72 -3.17 -9.44
CA THR A 35 -7.86 -2.29 -10.25
C THR A 35 -7.38 -1.10 -9.43
N LEU A 36 -6.26 -0.50 -9.84
CA LEU A 36 -5.74 0.71 -9.19
C LEU A 36 -6.77 1.85 -9.18
N ASN A 37 -7.46 2.09 -10.30
CA ASN A 37 -8.44 3.17 -10.39
C ASN A 37 -9.57 2.97 -9.38
N LYS A 38 -10.10 1.75 -9.24
CA LYS A 38 -11.12 1.46 -8.21
C LYS A 38 -10.61 1.73 -6.78
N ILE A 39 -9.36 1.37 -6.49
CA ILE A 39 -8.74 1.70 -5.18
C ILE A 39 -8.66 3.22 -5.00
N TYR A 40 -8.34 3.97 -6.05
CA TYR A 40 -8.23 5.43 -5.98
C TYR A 40 -9.59 6.08 -5.73
N ASP A 41 -10.61 5.64 -6.45
CA ASP A 41 -11.97 6.16 -6.33
C ASP A 41 -12.56 5.83 -4.95
N GLU A 42 -12.33 4.62 -4.44
CA GLU A 42 -12.87 4.15 -3.15
C GLU A 42 -12.16 4.77 -1.94
N THR A 43 -10.83 4.93 -2.01
CA THR A 43 -10.03 5.27 -0.81
C THR A 43 -9.37 6.65 -0.85
N ALA A 44 -9.47 7.35 -1.98
CA ALA A 44 -8.68 8.54 -2.33
C ALA A 44 -7.15 8.31 -2.35
N ALA A 45 -6.63 7.12 -2.02
CA ALA A 45 -5.19 6.86 -2.11
C ALA A 45 -4.72 6.95 -3.56
N GLY A 46 -3.51 7.47 -3.78
CA GLY A 46 -2.95 7.62 -5.13
C GLY A 46 -3.38 8.88 -5.87
N ILE A 47 -4.34 9.67 -5.34
CA ILE A 47 -4.75 10.97 -5.88
C ILE A 47 -4.47 12.04 -4.82
N GLY A 48 -3.57 12.99 -5.07
CA GLY A 48 -3.32 14.05 -4.10
C GLY A 48 -2.13 14.93 -4.46
N PRO A 49 -1.86 15.98 -3.67
CA PRO A 49 -0.82 16.97 -3.98
C PRO A 49 0.60 16.38 -4.01
N CYS A 50 0.80 15.19 -3.43
CA CYS A 50 2.09 14.48 -3.50
C CYS A 50 2.34 13.75 -4.83
N GLY A 51 1.46 13.88 -5.83
CA GLY A 51 1.60 13.25 -7.14
C GLY A 51 1.42 11.73 -7.14
N GLY A 52 0.76 11.16 -6.13
CA GLY A 52 0.51 9.72 -6.06
C GLY A 52 1.75 8.89 -5.71
N SER A 53 2.65 9.42 -4.88
CA SER A 53 3.86 8.71 -4.44
C SER A 53 3.64 7.32 -3.81
N CYS A 54 2.42 7.02 -3.36
CA CYS A 54 2.00 5.72 -2.85
C CYS A 54 1.51 4.72 -3.92
N ARG A 55 1.32 5.11 -5.18
CA ARG A 55 0.76 4.25 -6.25
C ARG A 55 1.55 2.95 -6.45
N VAL A 56 2.89 3.00 -6.37
CA VAL A 56 3.76 1.81 -6.43
C VAL A 56 3.44 0.82 -5.32
N MET A 57 3.08 1.35 -4.13
CA MET A 57 2.70 0.52 -2.99
C MET A 57 1.35 -0.14 -3.19
N LEU A 58 0.38 0.63 -3.69
CA LEU A 58 -0.97 0.13 -3.98
C LEU A 58 -0.92 -0.98 -5.03
N GLN A 59 -0.10 -0.82 -6.07
CA GLN A 59 0.13 -1.84 -7.08
C GLN A 59 0.72 -3.12 -6.46
N TYR A 60 1.76 -2.98 -5.64
CA TYR A 60 2.37 -4.13 -4.96
C TYR A 60 1.39 -4.89 -4.07
N MET A 61 0.56 -4.18 -3.29
CA MET A 61 -0.47 -4.80 -2.44
C MET A 61 -1.51 -5.54 -3.29
N LEU A 62 -2.00 -4.91 -4.35
CA LEU A 62 -2.99 -5.50 -5.25
C LEU A 62 -2.45 -6.74 -5.96
N ASP A 63 -1.25 -6.67 -6.53
CA ASP A 63 -0.63 -7.81 -7.22
C ASP A 63 -0.32 -8.96 -6.26
N THR A 64 0.16 -8.66 -5.06
CA THR A 64 0.42 -9.67 -4.02
C THR A 64 -0.88 -10.38 -3.65
N PHE A 65 -1.96 -9.64 -3.43
CA PHE A 65 -3.26 -10.21 -3.10
C PHE A 65 -3.83 -11.06 -4.25
N LYS A 66 -3.75 -10.57 -5.49
CA LYS A 66 -4.18 -11.34 -6.67
C LYS A 66 -3.40 -12.63 -6.87
N THR A 67 -2.10 -12.62 -6.55
CA THR A 67 -1.22 -13.77 -6.77
C THR A 67 -1.31 -14.79 -5.63
N THR A 68 -1.38 -14.34 -4.39
CA THR A 68 -1.23 -15.20 -3.19
C THR A 68 -2.51 -15.35 -2.37
N GLY A 69 -3.52 -14.50 -2.59
CA GLY A 69 -4.70 -14.38 -1.74
C GLY A 69 -4.41 -13.80 -0.35
N GLN A 70 -3.20 -13.28 -0.11
CA GLN A 70 -2.76 -12.71 1.16
C GLN A 70 -2.20 -11.29 0.95
N PHE A 71 -2.25 -10.47 2.00
CA PHE A 71 -1.66 -9.13 2.00
C PHE A 71 -0.24 -9.13 2.57
N PRO A 72 0.64 -8.22 2.13
CA PRO A 72 1.99 -8.11 2.68
C PRO A 72 1.96 -7.57 4.12
N GLU A 73 2.65 -8.24 5.06
CA GLU A 73 2.67 -7.86 6.48
C GLU A 73 3.31 -6.49 6.74
N ASN A 74 4.28 -6.08 5.92
CA ASN A 74 4.87 -4.75 5.97
C ASN A 74 5.11 -4.22 4.55
N PRO A 75 4.14 -3.51 3.96
CA PRO A 75 4.26 -3.08 2.58
C PRO A 75 5.37 -2.06 2.38
N ARG A 76 5.88 -1.35 3.41
CA ARG A 76 6.90 -0.29 3.24
C ARG A 76 8.19 -0.80 2.57
N ILE A 77 8.21 -0.80 1.24
CA ILE A 77 9.39 -1.03 0.41
C ILE A 77 10.40 0.05 0.79
N LYS A 78 11.49 -0.34 1.44
CA LYS A 78 12.63 0.55 1.63
C LYS A 78 13.12 0.90 0.23
N ARG A 79 12.75 2.07 -0.29
CA ARG A 79 13.34 2.60 -1.53
C ARG A 79 14.86 2.50 -1.32
N ARG A 80 15.55 1.70 -2.15
CA ARG A 80 17.01 1.72 -2.17
C ARG A 80 17.39 3.17 -2.45
N ARG A 81 17.98 3.86 -1.47
CA ARG A 81 18.47 5.23 -1.68
C ARG A 81 19.48 5.12 -2.82
N LYS A 82 19.23 5.82 -3.93
CA LYS A 82 20.25 5.94 -4.98
C LYS A 82 21.48 6.53 -4.29
N PRO A 83 22.68 5.92 -4.41
CA PRO A 83 23.86 6.50 -3.80
C PRO A 83 24.04 7.94 -4.34
N PRO A 84 24.51 8.87 -3.51
CA PRO A 84 24.73 10.25 -3.96
C PRO A 84 25.67 10.24 -5.18
N PRO A 85 25.50 11.16 -6.15
CA PRO A 85 26.43 11.27 -7.27
C PRO A 85 27.85 11.48 -6.73
N ARG A 86 28.86 10.83 -7.34
CA ARG A 86 30.26 11.08 -7.01
C ARG A 86 30.58 12.53 -7.42
N ARG A 87 31.05 13.35 -6.47
CA ARG A 87 31.62 14.67 -6.79
C ARG A 87 32.92 14.43 -7.55
N GLY A 88 32.98 14.91 -8.80
CA GLY A 88 34.21 14.99 -9.59
C GLY A 88 35.07 16.16 -9.15
#